data_AF-A0A6J0CEJ3-F1
#
_entry.id   AF-A0A6J0CEJ3-F1
#
_cell.length_a   1.000
_cell.length_b   1.000
_cell.length_c   1.000
_cell.angle_alpha   90.00
_cell.angle_beta   90.00
_cell.angle_gamma   90.00
#
_symmetry.space_group_name_H-M   'P 1'
#
loop_
_entity.id
_entity.type
_entity.pdbx_description
1 polymer ?
#
loop_
_entity_poly.entity_id
_entity_poly.type
_entity_poly.pdbx_seq_one_letter_code
_entity_poly.pdbx_strand_id
1 'polypeptide(L)'
;MVTLEFLEYLERPILEEQLPKGKGQIFHSFMMGTNSRLTSAENVALVRVMEEHVFRVARQKGFDGVFATNTSPLTQQLVTGIYNCDVLMDYQVNKYVASDGSTPFGEAPDSQRVLCSWKSV
;
A
#
# COMPACT_ATOMS: atom_id res chain seq x y z
N MET A 1 14.39 8.96 -6.79
CA MET A 1 14.66 7.66 -6.11
C MET A 1 13.70 6.67 -6.69
N VAL A 2 14.19 5.70 -7.47
CA VAL A 2 13.39 4.83 -8.34
C VAL A 2 12.18 4.20 -7.65
N THR A 3 12.29 3.81 -6.38
CA THR A 3 11.18 3.22 -5.63
C THR A 3 10.00 4.19 -5.43
N LEU A 4 10.25 5.47 -5.11
CA LEU A 4 9.15 6.43 -4.92
C LEU A 4 8.50 6.80 -6.26
N GLU A 5 9.30 6.92 -7.32
CA GLU A 5 8.79 7.17 -8.67
C GLU A 5 7.91 6.02 -9.15
N PHE A 6 8.26 4.78 -8.81
CA PHE A 6 7.43 3.62 -9.07
C PHE A 6 6.12 3.64 -8.27
N LEU A 7 6.16 3.95 -6.97
CA LEU A 7 4.93 4.08 -6.17
C LEU A 7 4.03 5.19 -6.72
N GLU A 8 4.60 6.35 -7.06
CA GLU A 8 3.84 7.45 -7.66
C GLU A 8 3.25 7.08 -9.03
N TYR A 9 4.00 6.37 -9.88
CA TYR A 9 3.52 5.83 -11.14
C TYR A 9 2.26 4.97 -10.96
N LEU A 10 2.23 4.18 -9.88
CA LEU A 10 1.10 3.34 -9.54
C LEU A 10 -0.07 4.12 -8.92
N GLU A 11 0.23 5.00 -7.97
CA GLU A 11 -0.79 5.67 -7.15
C GLU A 11 -1.47 6.82 -7.89
N ARG A 12 -0.75 7.54 -8.76
CA ARG A 12 -1.26 8.78 -9.37
C ARG A 12 -2.58 8.58 -10.13
N PRO A 13 -2.74 7.59 -11.03
CA PRO A 13 -4.01 7.39 -11.74
C PRO A 13 -5.18 7.09 -10.79
N ILE A 14 -4.93 6.36 -9.70
CA ILE A 14 -5.94 6.04 -8.69
C ILE A 14 -6.37 7.31 -7.95
N LEU A 15 -5.39 8.10 -7.50
CA LEU A 15 -5.62 9.35 -6.78
C LEU A 15 -6.33 10.39 -7.66
N GLU A 16 -6.09 10.39 -8.98
CA GLU A 16 -6.66 11.34 -9.94
C GLU A 16 -8.04 10.91 -10.47
N GLU A 17 -8.33 9.61 -10.57
CA GLU A 17 -9.53 9.15 -11.28
C GLU A 17 -10.52 8.37 -10.40
N GLN A 18 -10.05 7.69 -9.35
CA GLN A 18 -10.88 6.73 -8.61
C GLN A 18 -11.23 7.19 -7.19
N LEU A 19 -10.31 7.88 -6.50
CA LEU A 19 -10.50 8.27 -5.10
C LEU A 19 -11.11 9.67 -4.92
N PRO A 20 -11.75 9.95 -3.75
CA PRO A 20 -12.35 11.24 -3.44
C PRO A 20 -11.36 12.41 -3.59
N LYS A 21 -11.87 13.55 -4.07
CA LYS A 21 -11.08 14.77 -4.29
C LYS A 21 -11.21 15.72 -3.12
N GLY A 22 -10.11 16.38 -2.77
CA GLY A 22 -10.09 17.41 -1.74
C GLY A 22 -9.13 17.08 -0.60
N LYS A 23 -8.69 18.12 0.11
CA LYS A 23 -7.82 17.95 1.28
C LYS A 23 -8.61 17.31 2.42
N GLY A 24 -7.98 16.39 3.14
CA GLY A 24 -8.60 15.71 4.29
C GLY A 24 -9.54 14.56 3.93
N GLN A 25 -9.60 14.14 2.66
CA GLN A 25 -10.44 13.01 2.25
C GLN A 25 -9.70 11.67 2.33
N ILE A 26 -8.42 11.65 1.97
CA ILE A 26 -7.60 10.44 1.90
C ILE A 26 -6.55 10.43 3.02
N PHE A 27 -6.58 9.40 3.86
CA PHE A 27 -5.49 9.10 4.80
C PHE A 27 -4.47 8.19 4.10
N HIS A 28 -3.31 8.72 3.74
CA HIS A 28 -2.29 7.94 3.05
C HIS A 28 -1.36 7.20 4.04
N SER A 29 -1.53 5.88 4.14
CA SER A 29 -0.65 4.99 4.92
C SER A 29 0.54 4.55 4.05
N PHE A 30 1.51 5.46 3.88
CA PHE A 30 2.58 5.29 2.90
C PHE A 30 3.78 4.46 3.39
N MET A 31 3.98 4.34 4.70
CA MET A 31 5.04 3.53 5.29
C MET A 31 4.58 2.87 6.59
N MET A 32 4.94 1.60 6.75
CA MET A 32 4.82 0.85 7.99
C MET A 32 6.10 0.04 8.21
N GLY A 33 6.64 0.10 9.41
CA GLY A 33 7.86 -0.61 9.76
C GLY A 33 7.83 -1.10 11.19
N THR A 34 8.48 -2.24 11.42
CA THR A 34 8.63 -2.88 12.72
C THR A 34 10.12 -3.05 13.04
N ASN A 35 10.43 -3.36 14.30
CA ASN A 35 11.81 -3.60 14.70
C ASN A 35 12.30 -4.97 14.19
N SER A 36 13.51 -5.03 13.64
CA SER A 36 14.10 -6.27 13.09
C SER A 36 14.39 -7.36 14.13
N ARG A 37 14.34 -7.04 15.43
CA ARG A 37 14.54 -8.02 16.52
C ARG A 37 13.28 -8.80 16.88
N LEU A 38 12.12 -8.44 16.33
CA LEU A 38 10.88 -9.15 16.59
C LEU A 38 10.90 -10.54 15.95
N THR A 39 10.32 -11.52 16.65
CA THR A 39 9.96 -12.79 16.04
C THR A 39 8.91 -12.60 14.96
N SER A 40 8.75 -13.58 14.07
CA SER A 40 7.71 -13.52 13.02
C SER A 40 6.31 -13.37 13.60
N ALA A 41 6.01 -14.04 14.73
CA ALA A 41 4.71 -13.94 15.39
C ALA A 41 4.46 -12.54 15.97
N GLU A 42 5.45 -11.97 16.65
CA GLU A 42 5.36 -10.59 17.18
C GLU A 42 5.24 -9.57 16.05
N ASN A 43 5.98 -9.76 14.95
CA ASN A 43 5.90 -8.90 13.79
C ASN A 43 4.49 -8.89 13.18
N VAL A 44 3.89 -10.06 12.96
CA VAL A 44 2.53 -10.17 12.45
C VAL A 44 1.52 -9.54 13.40
N ALA A 45 1.63 -9.80 14.71
CA ALA A 45 0.75 -9.22 15.70
C ALA A 45 0.85 -7.68 15.72
N LEU A 46 2.07 -7.14 15.65
CA LEU A 46 2.30 -5.70 15.69
C LEU A 46 1.80 -5.00 14.42
N VAL A 47 2.08 -5.54 13.23
CA VAL A 47 1.58 -5.00 11.95
C VAL A 47 0.05 -4.91 11.97
N ARG A 48 -0.66 -5.94 12.48
CA ARG A 48 -2.12 -5.90 12.61
C ARG A 48 -2.60 -4.78 13.53
N VAL A 49 -1.98 -4.63 14.70
CA VAL A 49 -2.32 -3.55 15.65
C VAL A 49 -2.06 -2.17 15.03
N MET A 50 -0.97 -2.02 14.29
CA MET A 50 -0.63 -0.78 13.60
C MET A 50 -1.66 -0.45 12.49
N GLU A 51 -2.04 -1.43 11.68
CA GLU A 51 -3.05 -1.26 10.62
C GLU A 51 -4.42 -0.87 11.20
N GLU A 52 -4.87 -1.54 12.25
CA GLU A 52 -6.11 -1.20 12.97
C GLU A 52 -6.05 0.21 13.58
N HIS A 53 -4.86 0.61 14.07
CA HIS A 53 -4.67 1.96 14.58
C HIS A 53 -4.80 3.00 13.47
N VAL A 54 -4.27 2.75 12.27
CA VAL A 54 -4.40 3.63 11.11
C VAL A 54 -5.87 3.86 10.77
N PHE A 55 -6.69 2.79 10.67
CA PHE A 55 -8.13 2.94 10.42
C PHE A 55 -8.82 3.77 11.51
N ARG A 56 -8.48 3.53 12.77
CA ARG A 56 -9.05 4.30 13.90
C ARG A 56 -8.71 5.78 13.79
N VAL A 57 -7.47 6.13 13.46
CA VAL A 57 -7.05 7.54 13.33
C VAL A 57 -7.74 8.19 12.14
N ALA A 58 -7.83 7.50 11.00
CA ALA A 58 -8.52 8.01 9.82
C ALA A 58 -9.98 8.38 10.13
N ARG A 59 -10.72 7.50 10.83
CA ARG A 59 -12.09 7.80 11.31
C ARG A 59 -12.14 9.01 12.25
N GLN A 60 -11.27 9.03 13.26
CA GLN A 60 -11.24 10.10 14.27
C GLN A 60 -10.94 11.47 13.67
N LYS A 61 -10.19 11.49 12.57
CA LYS A 61 -9.81 12.72 11.87
C LYS A 61 -10.75 13.08 10.72
N GLY A 62 -11.79 12.28 10.47
CA GLY A 62 -12.81 12.55 9.46
C GLY A 62 -12.35 12.37 8.02
N PHE A 63 -11.42 11.44 7.77
CA PHE A 63 -11.07 11.02 6.41
C PHE A 63 -12.14 10.05 5.88
N ASP A 64 -12.36 10.04 4.57
CA ASP A 64 -13.30 9.14 3.91
C ASP A 64 -12.76 7.69 3.84
N GLY A 65 -11.44 7.55 3.91
CA GLY A 65 -10.79 6.25 3.90
C GLY A 65 -9.28 6.29 3.97
N VAL A 66 -8.70 5.11 4.03
CA VAL A 66 -7.27 4.85 4.05
C VAL A 66 -6.84 4.30 2.69
N PHE A 67 -5.82 4.93 2.11
CA PHE A 67 -5.15 4.46 0.91
C PHE A 67 -3.73 3.99 1.25
N ALA A 68 -3.30 2.87 0.68
CA ALA A 68 -1.97 2.33 0.88
C ALA A 68 -1.48 1.55 -0.34
N THR A 69 -0.15 1.52 -0.53
CA THR A 69 0.50 0.64 -1.49
C THR A 69 1.25 -0.48 -0.75
N ASN A 70 0.74 -1.71 -0.87
CA ASN A 70 1.23 -2.88 -0.16
C ASN A 70 2.20 -3.68 -1.03
N THR A 71 3.48 -3.67 -0.62
CA THR A 71 4.59 -4.27 -1.37
C THR A 71 5.07 -5.61 -0.80
N SER A 72 4.59 -6.03 0.37
CA SER A 72 4.95 -7.30 1.00
C SER A 72 3.79 -8.30 1.02
N PRO A 73 4.04 -9.62 0.88
CA PRO A 73 2.99 -10.64 0.93
C PRO A 73 2.15 -10.58 2.22
N LEU A 74 2.79 -10.31 3.37
CA LEU A 74 2.08 -10.17 4.65
C LEU A 74 1.06 -9.03 4.60
N THR A 75 1.48 -7.84 4.17
CA THR A 75 0.56 -6.68 4.09
C THR A 75 -0.54 -6.91 3.06
N GLN A 76 -0.23 -7.57 1.93
CA GLN A 76 -1.22 -7.90 0.90
C GLN A 76 -2.27 -8.88 1.40
N GLN A 77 -1.87 -9.89 2.18
CA GLN A 77 -2.79 -10.84 2.79
C GLN A 77 -3.69 -10.18 3.84
N LEU A 78 -3.16 -9.24 4.63
CA LEU A 78 -3.95 -8.52 5.62
C LEU A 78 -5.04 -7.66 4.96
N VAL A 79 -4.68 -6.86 3.95
CA VAL A 79 -5.66 -5.97 3.29
C VAL A 79 -6.72 -6.76 2.51
N THR A 80 -6.35 -7.86 1.86
CA THR A 80 -7.29 -8.67 1.05
C THR A 80 -8.10 -9.67 1.87
N GLY A 81 -7.47 -10.37 2.81
CA GLY A 81 -8.08 -11.52 3.49
C GLY A 81 -8.65 -11.22 4.88
N ILE A 82 -8.22 -10.13 5.53
CA ILE A 82 -8.63 -9.80 6.90
C ILE A 82 -9.47 -8.53 6.95
N TYR A 83 -9.01 -7.47 6.29
CA TYR A 83 -9.64 -6.15 6.39
C TYR A 83 -10.64 -5.85 5.26
N ASN A 84 -10.74 -6.72 4.25
CA ASN A 84 -11.61 -6.54 3.09
C ASN A 84 -11.46 -5.13 2.50
N CYS A 85 -10.22 -4.73 2.23
CA CYS A 85 -9.91 -3.52 1.49
C CYS A 85 -10.19 -3.76 0.00
N ASP A 86 -10.65 -2.71 -0.68
CA ASP A 86 -10.79 -2.72 -2.13
C ASP A 86 -9.40 -2.68 -2.76
N VAL A 87 -9.10 -3.65 -3.63
CA VAL A 87 -7.87 -3.65 -4.43
C VAL A 87 -8.14 -2.85 -5.70
N LEU A 88 -7.63 -1.63 -5.74
CA LEU A 88 -7.82 -0.71 -6.87
C LEU A 88 -6.83 -0.98 -8.00
N MET A 89 -5.68 -1.58 -7.66
CA MET A 89 -4.71 -2.06 -8.64
C MET A 89 -3.90 -3.23 -8.09
N ASP A 90 -3.59 -4.18 -8.98
CA ASP A 90 -2.67 -5.29 -8.74
C ASP A 90 -1.62 -5.35 -9.86
N TYR A 91 -0.39 -4.94 -9.53
CA TYR A 91 0.68 -4.69 -10.50
C TYR A 91 1.85 -5.69 -10.38
N GLN A 92 2.41 -6.10 -11.52
CA GLN A 92 3.57 -7.01 -11.58
C GLN A 92 4.84 -6.19 -11.56
N VAL A 93 5.65 -6.28 -10.50
CA VAL A 93 6.73 -5.29 -10.29
C VAL A 93 7.74 -5.27 -11.43
N ASN A 94 8.05 -6.43 -12.00
CA ASN A 94 9.03 -6.55 -13.10
C ASN A 94 8.55 -6.00 -14.46
N LYS A 95 7.29 -5.56 -14.57
CA LYS A 95 6.77 -4.87 -15.77
C LYS A 95 7.01 -3.36 -15.75
N TYR A 96 7.51 -2.82 -14.64
CA TYR A 96 7.80 -1.39 -14.54
C TYR A 96 9.02 -1.03 -15.39
N VAL A 97 8.83 -0.03 -16.26
CA VAL A 97 9.89 0.60 -17.04
C VAL A 97 10.02 2.04 -16.53
N ALA A 98 11.21 2.41 -16.07
CA ALA A 98 11.50 3.75 -15.59
C ALA A 98 11.57 4.76 -16.75
N SER A 99 11.58 6.04 -16.42
CA SER A 99 11.59 7.12 -17.43
C SER A 99 12.84 7.15 -18.32
N ASP A 100 13.95 6.59 -17.84
CA ASP A 100 15.20 6.40 -18.59
C ASP A 100 15.21 5.11 -19.46
N GLY A 101 14.11 4.35 -19.46
CA GLY A 101 13.97 3.09 -20.19
C GLY A 101 14.53 1.87 -19.46
N SER A 102 15.11 2.04 -18.26
CA SER A 102 15.59 0.91 -17.46
C SER A 102 14.43 0.10 -16.86
N THR A 103 14.71 -1.14 -16.44
CA THR A 103 13.78 -2.03 -15.74
C THR A 103 14.31 -2.36 -14.35
N PRO A 104 14.16 -1.45 -13.36
CA PRO A 104 14.80 -1.59 -12.05
C PRO A 104 14.39 -2.83 -11.25
N PHE A 105 13.22 -3.38 -11.57
CA PHE A 105 12.68 -4.60 -10.95
C PHE A 105 12.62 -5.77 -11.93
N GLY A 106 13.31 -5.69 -13.08
CA GLY A 106 13.22 -6.68 -14.16
C GLY A 106 13.66 -8.10 -13.77
N GLU A 107 14.49 -8.23 -12.74
CA GLU A 107 14.93 -9.52 -12.20
C GLU A 107 13.96 -10.14 -11.18
N ALA A 108 12.93 -9.38 -10.73
CA ALA A 108 11.93 -9.91 -9.82
C ALA A 108 11.06 -10.98 -10.51
N PRO A 109 10.60 -12.02 -9.80
CA PRO A 109 9.73 -13.03 -10.37
C PRO A 109 8.35 -12.45 -10.73
N ASP A 110 7.68 -13.05 -11.71
CA ASP A 110 6.32 -12.66 -12.14
C ASP A 110 5.28 -12.73 -11.02
N SER A 111 5.54 -13.55 -10.00
CA SER A 111 4.71 -13.69 -8.80
C SER A 111 4.85 -12.51 -7.83
N GLN A 112 5.83 -11.63 -7.99
CA GLN A 112 5.99 -10.48 -7.12
C GLN A 112 4.98 -9.39 -7.55
N ARG A 113 4.07 -9.07 -6.62
CA ARG A 113 2.96 -8.13 -6.83
C ARG A 113 3.13 -6.88 -5.97
N VAL A 114 2.51 -5.80 -6.42
CA VAL A 114 2.24 -4.61 -5.61
C VAL A 114 0.75 -4.31 -5.70
N LEU A 115 0.10 -4.16 -4.55
CA LEU A 115 -1.32 -3.84 -4.49
C LEU A 115 -1.51 -2.40 -4.04
N CYS A 116 -2.30 -1.62 -4.77
CA CYS A 116 -2.85 -0.36 -4.25
C CYS A 116 -4.21 -0.67 -3.66
N SER A 117 -4.36 -0.46 -2.35
CA SER A 117 -5.56 -0.82 -1.61
C SER A 117 -6.24 0.40 -1.00
N TRP A 118 -7.57 0.34 -0.93
CA TRP A 118 -8.42 1.35 -0.35
C TRP A 118 -9.36 0.75 0.68
N LYS A 119 -9.53 1.44 1.80
CA LYS A 119 -10.53 1.10 2.81
C LYS A 119 -11.33 2.35 3.17
N SER A 120 -12.61 2.38 2.79
CA SER A 120 -13.53 3.37 3.35
C SER A 120 -13.66 3.15 4.86
N VAL A 121 -13.59 4.22 5.66
CA VAL A 121 -13.56 4.13 7.13
C VAL A 121 -14.73 4.79 7.81
#